data_AF-Q0BWU7-F1
#
_entry.id   AF-Q0BWU7-F1
#
_cell.length_a   1.000
_cell.length_b   1.000
_cell.length_c   1.000
_cell.angle_alpha   90.00
_cell.angle_beta   90.00
_cell.angle_gamma   90.00
#
_symmetry.space_group_name_H-M   'P 1'
#
loop_
_entity.id
_entity.type
_entity.pdbx_description
1 polymer ?
#
loop_
_entity_poly.entity_id
_entity_poly.type
_entity_poly.pdbx_seq_one_letter_code
_entity_poly.pdbx_strand_id
1 'polypeptide(L)'
;MTRGLLSRFYPILALLIASACSGDLDAQEGKLDNFVAGNQIGSSNDYWLEMFNLAGEWERVALIYGYFEDFSGCSDIANALMKEYSRQYRCTPAN
;
A
#
# COMPACT_ATOMS: atom_id res chain seq x y z
N MET A 1 -9.78 -49.94 16.21
CA MET A 1 -8.67 -49.67 15.28
C MET A 1 -8.91 -48.36 14.53
N THR A 2 -8.56 -47.20 15.10
CA THR A 2 -8.66 -45.89 14.40
C THR A 2 -7.65 -44.85 14.90
N ARG A 3 -6.56 -45.26 15.58
CA ARG A 3 -5.54 -44.34 16.13
C ARG A 3 -4.41 -43.96 15.14
N GLY A 4 -4.49 -44.39 13.87
CA GLY A 4 -3.36 -44.31 12.93
C GLY A 4 -3.42 -43.20 11.86
N LEU A 5 -4.55 -42.51 11.67
CA LEU A 5 -4.70 -41.58 10.53
C LEU A 5 -4.29 -40.13 10.82
N LEU A 6 -4.34 -39.68 12.08
CA LEU A 6 -4.05 -38.27 12.42
C LEU A 6 -2.55 -37.93 12.41
N SER A 7 -1.66 -38.92 12.53
CA SER A 7 -0.21 -38.71 12.59
C SER A 7 0.44 -38.39 11.23
N ARG A 8 -0.25 -38.64 10.11
CA ARG A 8 0.33 -38.47 8.76
C ARG A 8 0.13 -37.07 8.17
N PHE A 9 -0.73 -36.24 8.75
CA PHE A 9 -1.00 -34.87 8.29
C PHE A 9 -0.19 -33.80 9.03
N TYR A 10 0.46 -34.16 10.13
CA TYR A 10 1.30 -33.26 10.94
C TYR A 10 2.49 -32.63 10.19
N PRO A 11 3.23 -33.33 9.30
CA PRO A 11 4.38 -32.70 8.64
C PRO A 11 3.97 -31.66 7.59
N ILE A 12 2.79 -31.77 7.00
CA ILE A 12 2.29 -30.82 5.99
C ILE A 12 1.83 -29.51 6.67
N LEU A 13 1.18 -29.61 7.82
CA LEU A 13 0.77 -28.45 8.62
C LEU A 13 1.99 -27.67 9.17
N ALA A 14 3.04 -28.38 9.60
CA ALA A 14 4.28 -27.76 10.05
C ALA A 14 5.02 -27.03 8.91
N LEU A 15 4.96 -27.55 7.67
CA LEU A 15 5.58 -26.92 6.51
C LEU A 15 4.88 -25.61 6.09
N LEU A 16 3.56 -25.53 6.25
CA LEU A 16 2.77 -24.33 5.91
C LEU A 16 3.00 -23.16 6.89
N ILE A 17 3.32 -23.44 8.16
CA ILE A 17 3.64 -22.41 9.16
C ILE A 17 5.04 -21.82 8.88
N ALA A 18 5.97 -22.62 8.34
CA ALA A 18 7.32 -22.18 8.00
C ALA A 18 7.38 -21.27 6.74
N SER A 19 6.36 -21.29 5.88
CA SER A 19 6.27 -20.38 4.73
C SER A 19 5.68 -19.00 5.06
N ALA A 20 5.25 -18.76 6.30
CA ALA A 20 4.71 -17.47 6.75
C ALA A 20 5.80 -16.43 7.10
N CYS A 21 7.01 -16.59 6.57
CA CYS A 21 8.00 -15.51 6.54
C CYS A 21 7.60 -14.49 5.47
N SER A 22 6.49 -13.79 5.69
CA SER A 22 6.23 -12.52 5.04
C SER A 22 7.31 -11.56 5.51
N GLY A 23 8.20 -11.12 4.62
CA GLY A 23 8.93 -9.88 4.89
C GLY A 23 7.90 -8.83 5.27
N ASP A 24 8.03 -8.28 6.48
CA ASP A 24 7.06 -7.40 7.10
C ASP A 24 6.66 -6.29 6.11
N LEU A 25 5.42 -6.33 5.62
CA LEU A 25 4.92 -5.39 4.61
C LEU A 25 4.96 -3.97 5.15
N ASP A 26 4.68 -3.81 6.45
CA ASP A 26 4.75 -2.53 7.15
C ASP A 26 6.18 -2.00 7.14
N ALA A 27 7.17 -2.87 7.31
CA ALA A 27 8.58 -2.50 7.21
C ALA A 27 9.00 -2.14 5.77
N GLN A 28 8.37 -2.71 4.74
CA GLN A 28 8.63 -2.35 3.34
C GLN A 28 7.98 -1.01 2.98
N GLU A 29 6.74 -0.79 3.40
CA GLU A 29 6.03 0.48 3.24
C GLU A 29 6.78 1.60 3.96
N GLY A 30 7.23 1.37 5.20
CA GLY A 30 8.04 2.33 5.93
C GLY A 30 9.38 2.67 5.23
N LYS A 31 10.00 1.70 4.54
CA LYS A 31 11.21 1.98 3.74
C LYS A 31 10.89 2.85 2.52
N LEU A 32 9.77 2.60 1.86
CA LEU A 32 9.32 3.41 0.73
C LEU A 32 9.00 4.84 1.18
N ASP A 33 8.26 5.01 2.26
CA ASP A 33 7.91 6.33 2.80
C ASP A 33 9.15 7.14 3.15
N ASN A 34 10.10 6.54 3.88
CA ASN A 34 11.37 7.19 4.20
C ASN A 34 12.19 7.54 2.94
N PHE A 35 12.15 6.70 1.91
CA PHE A 35 12.83 6.99 0.66
C PHE A 35 12.20 8.21 -0.03
N VAL A 36 10.89 8.23 -0.20
CA VAL A 36 10.18 9.31 -0.91
C VAL A 36 10.28 10.64 -0.15
N ALA A 37 10.14 10.61 1.18
CA ALA A 37 10.26 11.80 2.04
C ALA A 37 11.63 12.48 1.95
N GLY A 38 12.69 11.71 1.68
CA GLY A 38 14.04 12.25 1.53
C GLY A 38 14.47 12.51 0.08
N ASN A 39 13.70 12.05 -0.91
CA ASN A 39 14.14 12.03 -2.30
C ASN A 39 13.00 12.45 -3.22
N GLN A 40 13.04 13.71 -3.68
CA GLN A 40 12.18 14.20 -4.74
C GLN A 40 12.50 13.50 -6.07
N ILE A 41 11.48 12.97 -6.75
CA ILE A 41 11.61 12.29 -8.04
C ILE A 41 11.10 13.20 -9.16
N GLY A 42 12.02 13.85 -9.88
CA GLY A 42 11.68 14.69 -11.02
C GLY A 42 11.85 16.18 -10.70
N SER A 43 10.98 17.03 -11.24
CA SER A 43 11.11 18.49 -11.16
C SER A 43 10.15 19.18 -10.20
N SER A 44 9.13 18.50 -9.69
CA SER A 44 8.17 19.01 -8.69
C SER A 44 8.13 18.11 -7.44
N ASN A 45 7.51 18.59 -6.36
CA ASN A 45 7.32 17.80 -5.14
C ASN A 45 6.43 16.60 -5.44
N ASP A 46 6.76 15.43 -4.87
CA ASP A 46 5.94 14.23 -5.06
C ASP A 46 4.71 14.27 -4.15
N TYR A 47 3.64 13.56 -4.53
CA TYR A 47 2.39 13.54 -3.76
C TYR A 47 1.89 12.12 -3.54
N TRP A 48 1.44 11.85 -2.31
CA TRP A 48 0.63 10.68 -2.00
C TRP A 48 -0.82 10.98 -2.38
N LEU A 49 -1.42 10.08 -3.15
CA LEU A 49 -2.87 9.99 -3.27
C LEU A 49 -3.38 9.15 -2.12
N GLU A 50 -4.24 9.74 -1.30
CA GLU A 50 -4.87 9.06 -0.17
C GLU A 50 -6.37 8.88 -0.40
N MET A 51 -6.91 7.73 0.00
CA MET A 51 -8.32 7.40 -0.05
C MET A 51 -8.89 7.31 1.37
N PHE A 52 -10.08 7.87 1.60
CA PHE A 52 -10.79 7.64 2.85
C PHE A 52 -11.46 6.26 2.84
N ASN A 53 -10.91 5.34 3.62
CA ASN A 53 -11.32 3.94 3.63
C ASN A 53 -12.58 3.70 4.49
N LEU A 54 -13.08 2.47 4.51
CA LEU A 54 -14.28 2.09 5.26
C LEU A 54 -14.08 2.06 6.79
N ALA A 55 -12.82 2.04 7.25
CA ALA A 55 -12.48 2.12 8.66
C ALA A 55 -12.47 3.57 9.19
N GLY A 56 -12.68 4.57 8.32
CA GLY A 56 -12.65 5.98 8.69
C GLY A 56 -11.23 6.56 8.74
N GLU A 57 -10.30 5.95 8.01
CA GLU A 57 -8.88 6.34 7.98
C GLU A 57 -8.48 6.74 6.56
N TRP A 58 -7.45 7.57 6.45
CA TRP A 58 -6.83 7.91 5.17
C TRP A 58 -5.73 6.91 4.86
N GLU A 59 -5.85 6.22 3.75
CA GLU A 59 -4.92 5.19 3.29
C GLU A 59 -4.21 5.66 2.02
N ARG A 60 -2.89 5.52 1.97
CA ARG A 60 -2.09 5.84 0.77
C ARG A 60 -2.33 4.78 -0.29
N VAL A 61 -2.79 5.18 -1.47
CA VAL A 61 -3.16 4.26 -2.56
C VAL A 61 -2.34 4.44 -3.82
N ALA A 62 -1.67 5.57 -4.00
CA ALA A 62 -0.70 5.78 -5.08
C ALA A 62 0.33 6.85 -4.73
N LEU A 63 1.54 6.71 -5.30
CA LEU A 63 2.53 7.77 -5.33
C LEU A 63 2.51 8.44 -6.71
N ILE A 64 2.40 9.76 -6.73
CA ILE A 64 2.37 10.57 -7.95
C ILE A 64 3.67 11.36 -8.03
N TYR A 65 4.42 11.14 -9.10
CA TYR A 65 5.72 11.77 -9.37
C TYR A 65 5.98 11.83 -10.88
N GLY A 66 6.91 12.69 -11.29
CA GLY A 66 7.39 12.79 -12.67
C GLY A 66 6.45 13.53 -13.64
N TYR A 67 5.39 14.15 -13.13
CA TYR A 67 4.64 15.15 -13.90
C TYR A 67 5.39 16.47 -13.93
N PHE A 68 4.96 17.38 -14.80
CA PHE A 68 5.47 18.75 -14.78
C PHE A 68 5.08 19.47 -13.48
N GLU A 69 3.84 19.23 -13.02
CA GLU A 69 3.31 19.64 -11.73
C GLU A 69 2.58 18.46 -11.07
N ASP A 70 3.25 17.74 -10.19
CA ASP A 70 2.73 16.52 -9.57
C ASP A 70 1.44 16.74 -8.75
N PHE A 71 1.27 17.92 -8.14
CA PHE A 71 0.01 18.26 -7.46
C PHE A 71 -1.17 18.31 -8.43
N SER A 72 -0.98 18.88 -9.63
CA SER A 72 -2.03 18.93 -10.66
C SER A 72 -2.34 17.52 -11.14
N GLY A 73 -1.32 16.71 -11.42
CA GLY A 73 -1.50 15.31 -11.82
C GLY A 73 -2.24 14.49 -10.76
N CYS A 74 -1.88 14.65 -9.49
CA CYS A 74 -2.56 14.01 -8.37
C CYS A 74 -4.03 14.46 -8.27
N SER A 75 -4.28 15.77 -8.39
CA SER A 75 -5.63 16.34 -8.30
C SER A 75 -6.53 15.85 -9.43
N ASP A 76 -6.01 15.73 -10.65
CA ASP A 76 -6.76 15.20 -11.79
C ASP A 76 -7.16 13.74 -11.58
N ILE A 77 -6.24 12.92 -11.06
CA ILE A 77 -6.51 11.51 -10.73
C ILE A 77 -7.55 11.43 -9.60
N ALA A 78 -7.38 12.19 -8.52
CA ALA A 78 -8.33 12.24 -7.41
C ALA A 78 -9.74 12.62 -7.89
N ASN A 79 -9.85 13.65 -8.74
CA ASN A 79 -11.12 14.10 -9.31
C ASN A 79 -11.77 13.03 -10.21
N ALA A 80 -10.98 12.34 -11.03
CA ALA A 80 -11.47 11.26 -11.87
C ALA A 80 -12.00 10.08 -11.02
N LEU A 81 -11.28 9.70 -9.96
CA LEU A 81 -11.68 8.63 -9.06
C LEU A 81 -12.91 9.00 -8.22
N MET A 82 -13.03 10.24 -7.75
CA MET A 82 -14.23 10.72 -7.03
C MET A 82 -15.48 10.77 -7.94
N LYS A 83 -15.30 10.94 -9.24
CA LYS A 83 -16.39 10.94 -10.22
C LYS A 83 -16.89 9.52 -10.50
N GLU A 84 -15.98 8.55 -10.61
CA GLU A 84 -16.30 7.15 -10.89
C GLU A 84 -16.75 6.39 -9.64
N TYR A 85 -16.08 6.65 -8.51
CA TYR A 85 -16.27 5.95 -7.25
C TYR A 85 -16.78 6.94 -6.19
N SER A 86 -17.81 6.56 -5.44
CA SER A 86 -18.31 7.34 -4.30
C SER A 86 -17.39 7.24 -3.07
N ARG A 87 -16.12 7.59 -3.26
CA ARG A 87 -15.05 7.62 -2.25
C ARG A 87 -14.45 9.03 -2.19
N GLN A 88 -13.85 9.36 -1.06
CA GLN A 88 -13.12 10.62 -0.91
C GLN A 88 -11.64 10.37 -1.18
N TYR A 89 -11.01 11.26 -1.94
CA TYR A 89 -9.58 11.22 -2.23
C TYR A 89 -8.96 12.58 -1.89
N ARG A 90 -7.68 12.57 -1.48
CA ARG A 90 -6.89 13.79 -1.26
C ARG A 90 -5.44 13.58 -1.68
N CYS A 91 -4.76 14.67 -1.96
CA CYS A 91 -3.33 14.70 -2.26
C CYS A 91 -2.57 15.28 -1.07
N THR A 92 -1.55 14.57 -0.57
CA THR A 92 -0.69 15.02 0.52
C THR A 92 0.77 15.05 0.05
N PRO A 93 1.58 16.05 0.44
CA PRO A 93 3.00 16.08 0.08
C PRO A 93 3.71 14.81 0.53
N ALA A 94 4.53 14.25 -0.34
CA ALA A 94 5.34 13.08 -0.05
C ALA A 94 6.80 13.42 0.30
N ASN A 95 7.25 14.65 0.00
CA ASN A 95 8.52 15.27 0.43
C ASN A 95 8.34 16.76 0.76
#